data_AF-A0A816CKF8-F1
#
_entry.id   AF-A0A816CKF8-F1
#
_cell.length_a   1.000
_cell.length_b   1.000
_cell.length_c   1.000
_cell.angle_alpha   90.00
_cell.angle_beta   90.00
_cell.angle_gamma   90.00
#
_symmetry.space_group_name_H-M   'P 1'
#
loop_
_entity.id
_entity.type
_entity.pdbx_description
1 polymer ?
#
loop_
_entity_poly.entity_id
_entity_poly.type
_entity_poly.pdbx_seq_one_letter_code
_entity_poly.pdbx_strand_id
1 'polypeptide(L)'
;MTRHWGHLSPYHPADSFGIQDIGIPSNCEVSQVHILHRHGQRFPTTAFNDGGNTQRFAYKVGNASIQRKLSATGPLAFLNKYQYKLDGGSSSTSYDLLVIPEDGTENNTLVAHDSCRNSDDDIIRCFEDTTQGVFTNNYLKTVLARLSNYLDPKFNLTIMDVYAMQTICPYEVAYQGSSDFCRLFTEQEWIDFDYALSLRFYGNRSFGNPTGRVHDIGYVQELLARLQNQYIYVGNISVNSTLDNNPTTFPLGQPFYLDMTHDNIMVGVLSALGLNYFKGSPTGLPYNITHAPNPPENF
;
A
#
# COMPACT_ATOMS: atom_id res chain seq x y z
N MET A 1 1.81 15.35 -12.27
CA MET A 1 2.84 14.96 -11.27
C MET A 1 2.28 14.05 -10.17
N THR A 2 1.45 14.52 -9.22
CA THR A 2 0.98 13.68 -8.09
C THR A 2 0.14 12.46 -8.48
N ARG A 3 -0.37 12.42 -9.72
CA ARG A 3 -1.08 11.28 -10.32
C ARG A 3 -0.15 10.20 -10.89
N HIS A 4 1.16 10.44 -10.89
CA HIS A 4 2.16 9.58 -11.50
C HIS A 4 3.20 9.09 -10.48
N TRP A 5 2.75 8.89 -9.23
CA TRP A 5 3.57 8.33 -8.17
C TRP A 5 3.11 6.91 -7.80
N GLY A 6 2.28 6.28 -8.64
CA GLY A 6 1.67 4.98 -8.40
C GLY A 6 1.02 4.90 -7.01
N HIS A 7 1.30 3.80 -6.31
CA HIS A 7 0.88 3.56 -4.92
C HIS A 7 1.39 4.60 -3.89
N LEU A 8 2.35 5.48 -4.24
CA LEU A 8 2.85 6.53 -3.36
C LEU A 8 2.04 7.83 -3.47
N SER A 9 1.14 7.91 -4.46
CA SER A 9 0.24 9.05 -4.62
C SER A 9 -0.68 9.18 -3.40
N PRO A 10 -1.05 10.41 -3.00
CA PRO A 10 -2.19 10.62 -2.12
C PRO A 10 -3.45 9.92 -2.66
N TYR A 11 -4.34 9.52 -1.75
CA TYR A 11 -5.59 8.85 -2.17
C TYR A 11 -6.33 9.71 -3.19
N HIS A 12 -6.76 9.04 -4.25
CA HIS A 12 -7.66 9.59 -5.25
C HIS A 12 -8.59 8.47 -5.71
N PRO A 13 -9.83 8.80 -6.09
CA PRO A 13 -10.75 7.80 -6.61
C PRO A 13 -10.22 7.22 -7.93
N ALA A 14 -10.43 5.92 -8.14
CA ALA A 14 -10.21 5.29 -9.44
C ALA A 14 -11.22 5.81 -10.47
N ASP A 15 -10.86 5.75 -11.76
CA ASP A 15 -11.81 6.01 -12.83
C ASP A 15 -12.97 5.02 -12.75
N SER A 16 -14.19 5.47 -13.05
CA SER A 16 -15.41 4.66 -12.89
C SER A 16 -15.56 3.55 -13.94
N PHE A 17 -14.51 3.21 -14.68
CA PHE A 17 -14.50 2.22 -15.76
C PHE A 17 -15.61 2.47 -16.81
N GLY A 18 -15.97 3.74 -17.02
CA GLY A 18 -17.04 4.15 -17.94
C GLY A 18 -18.47 4.05 -17.36
N ILE A 19 -18.63 3.69 -16.09
CA ILE A 19 -19.92 3.70 -15.39
C ILE A 19 -20.28 5.13 -15.02
N GLN A 20 -21.42 5.61 -15.52
CA GLN A 20 -21.89 6.99 -15.30
C GLN A 20 -22.77 7.12 -14.05
N ASP A 21 -23.55 6.09 -13.72
CA ASP A 21 -24.44 6.06 -12.56
C ASP A 21 -23.78 5.32 -11.39
N ILE A 22 -23.01 6.07 -10.60
CA ILE A 22 -22.36 5.57 -9.38
C ILE A 22 -23.38 5.70 -8.24
N GLY A 23 -24.13 4.63 -7.97
CA GLY A 23 -25.15 4.60 -6.93
C GLY A 23 -25.86 3.25 -6.84
N ILE A 24 -26.76 3.13 -5.86
CA ILE A 24 -27.60 1.94 -5.73
C ILE A 24 -28.66 1.99 -6.84
N PRO A 25 -28.78 0.95 -7.70
CA PRO A 25 -29.81 0.93 -8.73
C PRO A 25 -31.22 1.09 -8.17
N SER A 26 -32.13 1.64 -8.97
CA SER A 26 -33.53 1.78 -8.57
C SER A 26 -34.13 0.42 -8.19
N ASN A 27 -34.81 0.36 -7.05
CA ASN A 27 -35.38 -0.86 -6.45
C ASN A 27 -34.37 -1.88 -5.89
N CYS A 28 -33.11 -1.49 -5.71
CA CYS A 28 -32.14 -2.27 -4.95
C CYS A 28 -31.87 -1.62 -3.58
N GLU A 29 -31.48 -2.44 -2.61
CA GLU A 29 -30.91 -1.98 -1.34
C GLU A 29 -29.61 -2.75 -1.08
N VAL A 30 -28.67 -2.11 -0.37
CA VAL A 30 -27.42 -2.76 0.02
C VAL A 30 -27.69 -3.58 1.27
N SER A 31 -27.59 -4.91 1.17
CA SER A 31 -27.77 -5.83 2.29
C SER A 31 -26.49 -6.09 3.09
N GLN A 32 -25.33 -5.97 2.42
CA GLN A 32 -24.03 -6.24 3.02
C GLN A 32 -22.94 -5.41 2.33
N VAL A 33 -21.98 -4.93 3.12
CA VAL A 33 -20.81 -4.19 2.64
C VAL A 33 -19.54 -4.88 3.14
N HIS A 34 -18.61 -5.16 2.23
CA HIS A 34 -17.27 -5.65 2.53
C HIS A 34 -16.26 -4.62 2.06
N ILE A 35 -15.43 -4.13 2.98
CA ILE A 35 -14.35 -3.20 2.67
C ILE A 35 -13.02 -3.88 2.98
N LEU A 36 -12.23 -4.13 1.94
CA LEU A 36 -10.80 -4.39 2.07
C LEU A 36 -10.05 -3.08 1.85
N HIS A 37 -9.34 -2.58 2.86
CA HIS A 37 -8.72 -1.28 2.81
C HIS A 37 -7.22 -1.37 3.07
N ARG A 38 -6.41 -0.71 2.22
CA ARG A 38 -4.98 -0.52 2.49
C ARG A 38 -4.79 0.38 3.70
N HIS A 39 -3.73 0.23 4.48
CA HIS A 39 -3.33 1.29 5.41
C HIS A 39 -3.39 2.69 4.73
N GLY A 40 -3.87 3.71 5.45
CA GLY A 40 -3.83 5.09 4.96
C GLY A 40 -2.38 5.61 4.83
N GLN A 41 -2.21 6.88 4.45
CA GLN A 41 -0.94 7.57 4.64
C GLN A 41 -0.60 7.52 6.13
N ARG A 42 0.43 6.74 6.49
CA ARG A 42 0.63 6.35 7.89
C ARG A 42 1.52 7.35 8.62
N PHE A 43 1.15 7.55 9.88
CA PHE A 43 2.00 8.16 10.90
C PHE A 43 3.04 7.14 11.42
N PRO A 44 4.03 7.60 12.18
CA PRO A 44 5.09 6.75 12.71
C PRO A 44 4.56 5.59 13.58
N THR A 45 5.21 4.43 13.54
CA THR A 45 4.83 3.20 14.29
C THR A 45 5.18 3.27 15.79
N THR A 46 4.81 2.25 16.58
CA THR A 46 5.20 2.16 18.01
C THR A 46 6.70 1.94 18.23
N ALA A 47 7.47 1.66 17.17
CA ALA A 47 8.92 1.58 17.25
C ALA A 47 9.51 2.85 17.85
N PHE A 48 10.52 2.69 18.70
CA PHE A 48 11.04 3.80 19.52
C PHE A 48 11.48 5.01 18.69
N ASN A 49 12.17 4.77 17.57
CA ASN A 49 12.69 5.82 16.67
C ASN A 49 11.67 6.34 15.65
N ASP A 50 10.51 5.70 15.56
CA ASP A 50 9.46 6.07 14.61
C ASP A 50 8.42 6.92 15.37
N GLY A 51 7.63 6.32 16.27
CA GLY A 51 6.54 7.01 17.00
C GLY A 51 6.54 6.82 18.51
N GLY A 52 7.16 5.76 19.04
CA GLY A 52 7.13 5.46 20.47
C GLY A 52 7.76 6.55 21.35
N ASN A 53 8.91 7.10 20.93
CA ASN A 53 9.56 8.20 21.65
C ASN A 53 8.76 9.52 21.57
N THR A 54 8.16 9.79 20.40
CA THR A 54 7.30 10.95 20.14
C THR A 54 6.06 10.92 21.04
N GLN A 55 5.38 9.78 21.11
CA GLN A 55 4.23 9.58 21.99
C GLN A 55 4.62 9.70 23.47
N ARG A 56 5.75 9.14 23.90
CA ARG A 56 6.25 9.28 25.28
C ARG A 56 6.49 10.73 25.67
N PHE A 57 7.16 11.50 24.81
CA PHE A 57 7.42 12.92 25.06
C PHE A 57 6.11 13.71 25.12
N ALA A 58 5.20 13.44 24.18
CA ALA A 58 3.89 14.06 24.13
C ALA A 58 3.06 13.82 25.40
N TYR A 59 3.02 12.60 25.92
CA TYR A 59 2.35 12.29 27.21
C TYR A 59 3.03 12.96 28.40
N LYS A 60 4.36 13.03 28.43
CA LYS A 60 5.10 13.74 29.49
C LYS A 60 4.72 15.21 29.54
N VAL A 61 4.67 15.88 28.38
CA VAL A 61 4.27 17.29 28.26
C VAL A 61 2.79 17.45 28.63
N GLY A 62 1.89 16.63 28.09
CA GLY A 62 0.46 16.69 28.39
C GLY A 62 0.14 16.53 29.88
N ASN A 63 0.72 15.51 30.54
CA ASN A 63 0.53 15.29 31.98
C ASN A 63 1.09 16.44 32.82
N ALA A 64 2.26 16.98 32.48
CA ALA A 64 2.84 18.11 33.19
C ALA A 64 1.98 19.38 33.03
N SER A 65 1.39 19.60 31.85
CA SER A 65 0.47 20.71 31.60
C SER A 65 -0.84 20.58 32.39
N ILE A 66 -1.48 19.39 32.39
CA ILE A 66 -2.72 19.14 33.15
C ILE A 66 -2.51 19.30 34.65
N GLN A 67 -1.38 18.83 35.18
CA GLN A 67 -1.03 18.95 36.60
C GLN A 67 -0.52 20.35 36.98
N ARG A 68 -0.51 21.32 36.04
CA ARG A 68 0.08 22.67 36.22
C ARG A 68 1.53 22.65 36.70
N LYS A 69 2.27 21.60 36.34
CA LYS A 69 3.70 21.41 36.67
C LYS A 69 4.63 21.90 35.56
N LEU A 70 4.08 22.35 34.43
CA LEU A 70 4.82 22.90 33.31
C LEU A 70 4.66 24.43 33.24
N SER A 71 5.78 25.14 33.23
CA SER A 71 5.84 26.59 32.98
C SER A 71 7.03 26.88 32.07
N ALA A 72 6.83 26.67 30.76
CA ALA A 72 7.85 26.89 29.73
C ALA A 72 7.89 28.36 29.27
N THR A 73 9.07 28.89 28.97
CA THR A 73 9.27 30.26 28.49
C THR A 73 10.13 30.28 27.23
N GLY A 74 10.26 31.44 26.58
CA GLY A 74 11.06 31.59 25.36
C GLY A 74 10.57 30.70 24.21
N PRO A 75 11.47 30.09 23.40
CA PRO A 75 11.09 29.24 22.26
C PRO A 75 10.23 28.02 22.61
N LEU A 76 10.17 27.61 23.88
CA LEU A 76 9.38 26.47 24.34
C LEU A 76 8.04 26.88 24.97
N ALA A 77 7.69 28.17 24.98
CA ALA A 77 6.44 28.66 25.58
C ALA A 77 5.18 28.01 24.99
N PHE A 78 5.25 27.51 23.75
CA PHE A 78 4.16 26.77 23.11
C PHE A 78 3.81 25.47 23.84
N LEU A 79 4.74 24.85 24.58
CA LEU A 79 4.51 23.60 25.31
C LEU A 79 3.45 23.74 26.42
N ASN A 80 3.26 24.96 26.97
CA ASN A 80 2.20 25.22 27.97
C ASN A 80 0.78 25.01 27.42
N LYS A 81 0.62 25.05 26.09
CA LYS A 81 -0.65 24.88 25.37
C LYS A 81 -0.61 23.72 24.37
N TYR A 82 0.47 22.95 24.36
CA TYR A 82 0.66 21.88 23.40
C TYR A 82 -0.26 20.69 23.73
N GLN A 83 -1.04 20.27 22.73
CA GLN A 83 -1.84 19.06 22.76
C GLN A 83 -1.36 18.15 21.64
N TYR A 84 -1.09 16.89 21.98
CA TYR A 84 -0.77 15.87 20.99
C TYR A 84 -2.03 15.50 20.24
N LYS A 85 -2.03 15.70 18.92
CA LYS A 85 -3.18 15.46 18.03
C LYS A 85 -3.08 14.16 17.24
N LEU A 86 -2.02 13.38 17.49
CA LEU A 86 -1.73 12.13 16.80
C LEU A 86 -1.94 10.95 17.75
N ASP A 87 -3.04 10.95 18.49
CA ASP A 87 -3.62 9.70 18.96
C ASP A 87 -4.47 9.15 17.82
N GLY A 88 -4.01 8.06 17.19
CA GLY A 88 -4.98 7.21 16.49
C GLY A 88 -5.98 6.75 17.54
N GLY A 89 -7.10 7.47 17.67
CA GLY A 89 -8.06 7.25 18.74
C GLY A 89 -8.42 5.77 18.80
N SER A 90 -8.12 5.12 19.92
CA SER A 90 -8.59 3.76 20.15
C SER A 90 -10.09 3.87 20.41
N SER A 91 -10.89 3.69 19.37
CA SER A 91 -12.35 3.59 19.46
C SER A 91 -12.75 2.16 19.84
N SER A 92 -12.08 1.58 20.85
CA SER A 92 -12.31 0.20 21.32
C SER A 92 -13.69 -0.01 21.95
N THR A 93 -14.53 1.03 22.03
CA THR A 93 -15.91 0.96 22.52
C THR A 93 -16.95 0.84 21.40
N SER A 94 -16.55 0.99 20.13
CA SER A 94 -17.50 1.01 18.99
C SER A 94 -17.35 -0.18 18.04
N TYR A 95 -16.31 -0.99 18.19
CA TYR A 95 -16.07 -2.20 17.39
C TYR A 95 -15.20 -3.19 18.15
N ASP A 96 -15.34 -4.47 17.83
CA ASP A 96 -14.43 -5.53 18.25
C ASP A 96 -13.32 -5.68 17.19
N LEU A 97 -12.07 -5.45 17.60
CA LEU A 97 -10.92 -5.55 16.71
C LEU A 97 -10.26 -6.91 16.85
N LEU A 98 -10.28 -7.70 15.77
CA LEU A 98 -9.40 -8.86 15.64
C LEU A 98 -8.09 -8.41 14.97
N VAL A 99 -6.98 -8.60 15.68
CA VAL A 99 -5.64 -8.40 15.12
C VAL A 99 -5.08 -9.76 14.75
N ILE A 100 -4.75 -9.95 13.47
CA ILE A 100 -4.07 -11.13 12.97
C ILE A 100 -2.59 -10.75 12.81
N PRO A 101 -1.64 -11.41 13.50
CA PRO A 101 -0.23 -11.02 13.42
C PRO A 101 0.40 -11.31 12.06
N GLU A 102 1.50 -10.61 11.78
CA GLU A 102 2.28 -10.68 10.53
C GLU A 102 3.70 -11.21 10.84
N ASP A 103 3.83 -12.08 11.84
CA ASP A 103 5.14 -12.56 12.32
C ASP A 103 5.63 -13.84 11.61
N GLY A 104 4.87 -14.30 10.62
CA GLY A 104 5.20 -15.48 9.83
C GLY A 104 4.90 -16.82 10.51
N THR A 105 4.25 -16.83 11.69
CA THR A 105 3.99 -18.08 12.42
C THR A 105 2.58 -18.64 12.23
N GLU A 106 1.64 -17.82 11.75
CA GLU A 106 0.28 -18.23 11.45
C GLU A 106 -0.14 -17.98 10.00
N ASN A 107 -1.18 -18.70 9.59
CA ASN A 107 -1.90 -18.40 8.36
C ASN A 107 -2.63 -17.06 8.51
N ASN A 108 -2.41 -16.15 7.55
CA ASN A 108 -2.99 -14.81 7.55
C ASN A 108 -3.44 -14.41 6.14
N THR A 109 -4.75 -14.34 5.90
CA THR A 109 -5.33 -13.95 4.59
C THR A 109 -5.12 -12.48 4.26
N LEU A 110 -4.89 -11.63 5.27
CA LEU A 110 -4.59 -10.21 5.11
C LEU A 110 -3.11 -9.96 4.84
N VAL A 111 -2.26 -10.98 4.93
CA VAL A 111 -0.81 -10.94 4.64
C VAL A 111 -0.33 -12.30 4.13
N ALA A 112 -0.90 -12.76 3.02
CA ALA A 112 -0.80 -14.18 2.63
C ALA A 112 0.60 -14.68 2.24
N HIS A 113 1.59 -13.79 2.09
CA HIS A 113 2.97 -14.21 1.82
C HIS A 113 3.63 -14.92 3.01
N ASP A 114 3.25 -14.55 4.24
CA ASP A 114 3.70 -15.24 5.45
C ASP A 114 3.29 -16.72 5.46
N SER A 115 2.17 -17.04 4.80
CA SER A 115 1.61 -18.39 4.73
C SER A 115 2.11 -19.21 3.53
N CYS A 116 2.70 -18.55 2.52
CA CYS A 116 3.15 -19.19 1.28
C CYS A 116 4.68 -19.27 1.23
N ARG A 117 5.26 -20.33 1.81
CA ARG A 117 6.73 -20.49 1.87
C ARG A 117 7.45 -20.45 0.52
N ASN A 118 6.75 -20.73 -0.58
CA ASN A 118 7.28 -20.66 -1.94
C ASN A 118 7.02 -19.31 -2.62
N SER A 119 6.17 -18.42 -2.09
CA SER A 119 5.95 -17.09 -2.70
C SER A 119 7.20 -16.20 -2.63
N ASP A 120 8.10 -16.50 -1.70
CA ASP A 120 9.40 -15.85 -1.55
C ASP A 120 10.55 -16.61 -2.24
N ASP A 121 10.25 -17.63 -3.04
CA ASP A 121 11.26 -18.27 -3.89
C ASP A 121 11.86 -17.22 -4.83
N ASP A 122 13.19 -17.23 -4.95
CA ASP A 122 13.93 -16.28 -5.77
C ASP A 122 13.40 -16.22 -7.20
N ILE A 123 12.89 -17.33 -7.77
CA ILE A 123 12.32 -17.32 -9.13
C ILE A 123 11.05 -16.45 -9.21
N ILE A 124 10.22 -16.45 -8.16
CA ILE A 124 8.95 -15.71 -8.10
C ILE A 124 9.21 -14.24 -7.75
N ARG A 125 10.14 -13.96 -6.84
CA ARG A 125 10.56 -12.60 -6.48
C ARG A 125 11.37 -11.91 -7.58
N CYS A 126 12.22 -12.65 -8.30
CA CYS A 126 13.04 -12.09 -9.37
C CYS A 126 12.20 -11.55 -10.54
N PHE A 127 10.94 -11.96 -10.74
CA PHE A 127 10.15 -11.48 -11.86
C PHE A 127 9.74 -9.99 -11.71
N GLU A 128 9.39 -9.57 -10.49
CA GLU A 128 9.21 -8.15 -10.12
C GLU A 128 10.51 -7.37 -10.37
N ASP A 129 11.59 -7.77 -9.69
CA ASP A 129 12.86 -7.06 -9.72
C ASP A 129 13.43 -6.97 -11.15
N THR A 130 13.25 -8.02 -11.95
CA THR A 130 13.73 -8.06 -13.33
C THR A 130 12.93 -7.14 -14.24
N THR A 131 11.60 -7.20 -14.21
CA THR A 131 10.76 -6.40 -15.12
C THR A 131 10.84 -4.91 -14.79
N GLN A 132 10.69 -4.55 -13.52
CA GLN A 132 10.88 -3.17 -13.05
C GLN A 132 12.31 -2.70 -13.30
N GLY A 133 13.32 -3.52 -12.97
CA GLY A 133 14.73 -3.16 -13.09
C GLY A 133 15.17 -2.90 -14.53
N VAL A 134 14.74 -3.74 -15.47
CA VAL A 134 15.01 -3.54 -16.91
C VAL A 134 14.40 -2.23 -17.40
N PHE A 135 13.13 -1.97 -17.08
CA PHE A 135 12.47 -0.75 -17.49
C PHE A 135 13.10 0.49 -16.85
N THR A 136 13.35 0.44 -15.53
CA THR A 136 14.01 1.51 -14.76
C THR A 136 15.38 1.86 -15.33
N ASN A 137 16.18 0.86 -15.64
CA ASN A 137 17.48 1.05 -16.28
C ASN A 137 17.35 1.68 -17.68
N ASN A 138 16.25 1.45 -18.40
CA ASN A 138 16.08 1.99 -19.73
C ASN A 138 15.63 3.46 -19.71
N TYR A 139 14.56 3.81 -18.97
CA TYR A 139 14.02 5.17 -19.02
C TYR A 139 14.91 6.18 -18.27
N LEU A 140 15.63 5.76 -17.22
CA LEU A 140 16.49 6.66 -16.45
C LEU A 140 17.87 6.94 -17.07
N LYS A 141 18.26 6.26 -18.15
CA LYS A 141 19.56 6.50 -18.82
C LYS A 141 19.74 7.97 -19.22
N THR A 142 18.72 8.57 -19.82
CA THR A 142 18.75 9.98 -20.26
C THR A 142 18.72 10.94 -19.07
N VAL A 143 17.96 10.61 -18.03
CA VAL A 143 17.87 11.38 -16.79
C VAL A 143 19.19 11.40 -16.04
N LEU A 144 19.83 10.24 -15.90
CA LEU A 144 21.16 10.10 -15.31
C LEU A 144 22.17 10.97 -16.06
N ALA A 145 22.24 10.86 -17.39
CA ALA A 145 23.13 11.68 -18.19
C ALA A 145 22.86 13.19 -18.01
N ARG A 146 21.58 13.60 -17.93
CA ARG A 146 21.19 14.99 -17.66
C ARG A 146 21.66 15.46 -16.29
N LEU A 147 21.35 14.72 -15.23
CA LEU A 147 21.62 15.13 -13.84
C LEU A 147 23.12 15.10 -13.53
N SER A 148 23.88 14.15 -14.08
CA SER A 148 25.33 14.07 -13.91
C SER A 148 26.07 15.30 -14.46
N ASN A 149 25.52 16.01 -15.47
CA ASN A 149 26.13 17.24 -15.99
C ASN A 149 26.12 18.41 -14.98
N TYR A 150 25.32 18.32 -13.92
CA TYR A 150 25.24 19.34 -12.87
C TYR A 150 26.06 19.00 -11.62
N LEU A 151 26.75 17.85 -11.61
CA LEU A 151 27.52 17.35 -10.48
C LEU A 151 29.02 17.33 -10.80
N ASP A 152 29.85 17.28 -9.76
CA ASP A 152 31.29 17.10 -9.93
C ASP A 152 31.56 15.79 -10.70
N PRO A 153 32.42 15.75 -11.73
CA PRO A 153 32.74 14.54 -12.47
C PRO A 153 33.24 13.37 -11.59
N LYS A 154 33.73 13.65 -10.38
CA LYS A 154 34.14 12.63 -9.39
C LYS A 154 32.96 12.05 -8.61
N PHE A 155 31.80 12.71 -8.62
CA PHE A 155 30.59 12.22 -8.02
C PHE A 155 29.91 11.22 -8.95
N ASN A 156 30.01 9.95 -8.60
CA ASN A 156 29.44 8.87 -9.40
C ASN A 156 27.95 8.69 -9.11
N LEU A 157 27.10 9.44 -9.81
CA LEU A 157 25.65 9.24 -9.77
C LEU A 157 25.26 7.95 -10.52
N THR A 158 24.39 7.13 -9.94
CA THR A 158 23.90 5.88 -10.54
C THR A 158 22.41 5.95 -10.91
N ILE A 159 21.93 5.00 -11.71
CA ILE A 159 20.49 4.86 -12.02
C ILE A 159 19.66 4.71 -10.74
N MET A 160 20.15 3.94 -9.77
CA MET A 160 19.42 3.72 -8.51
C MET A 160 19.36 4.97 -7.65
N ASP A 161 20.38 5.84 -7.71
CA ASP A 161 20.33 7.14 -7.03
C ASP A 161 19.26 8.05 -7.66
N VAL A 162 19.15 8.06 -8.99
CA VAL A 162 18.12 8.82 -9.71
C VAL A 162 16.72 8.27 -9.43
N TYR A 163 16.55 6.95 -9.39
CA TYR A 163 15.28 6.32 -8.99
C TYR A 163 14.92 6.65 -7.53
N ALA A 164 15.92 6.66 -6.63
CA ALA A 164 15.72 7.09 -5.25
C ALA A 164 15.28 8.55 -5.16
N MET A 165 15.82 9.45 -5.98
CA MET A 165 15.36 10.84 -6.08
C MET A 165 13.87 10.92 -6.47
N GLN A 166 13.41 10.10 -7.42
CA GLN A 166 11.98 10.03 -7.77
C GLN A 166 11.12 9.51 -6.62
N THR A 167 11.65 8.54 -5.86
CA THR A 167 10.96 7.94 -4.71
C THR A 167 10.90 8.89 -3.51
N ILE A 168 11.91 9.72 -3.28
CA ILE A 168 11.95 10.69 -2.17
C ILE A 168 10.85 11.75 -2.31
N CYS A 169 10.61 12.25 -3.53
CA CYS A 169 9.61 13.28 -3.82
C CYS A 169 8.22 12.99 -3.18
N PRO A 170 7.54 11.86 -3.46
CA PRO A 170 6.23 11.58 -2.87
C PRO A 170 6.29 11.44 -1.34
N TYR A 171 7.35 10.86 -0.77
CA TYR A 171 7.50 10.75 0.69
C TYR A 171 7.66 12.12 1.36
N GLU A 172 8.51 12.98 0.81
CA GLU A 172 8.71 14.35 1.31
C GLU A 172 7.44 15.19 1.14
N VAL A 173 6.71 15.04 0.03
CA VAL A 173 5.43 15.75 -0.15
C VAL A 173 4.39 15.26 0.85
N ALA A 174 4.30 13.96 1.11
CA ALA A 174 3.39 13.43 2.12
C ALA A 174 3.72 13.91 3.54
N TYR A 175 5.02 14.08 3.85
CA TYR A 175 5.48 14.49 5.18
C TYR A 175 5.52 16.01 5.39
N GLN A 176 6.01 16.77 4.41
CA GLN A 176 6.33 18.20 4.50
C GLN A 176 5.46 19.09 3.62
N GLY A 177 4.67 18.51 2.71
CA GLY A 177 3.84 19.22 1.74
C GLY A 177 4.57 19.67 0.46
N SER A 178 5.89 19.50 0.39
CA SER A 178 6.71 19.87 -0.78
C SER A 178 8.03 19.09 -0.83
N SER A 179 8.63 18.96 -2.01
CA SER A 179 9.98 18.40 -2.20
C SER A 179 10.68 19.02 -3.40
N ASP A 180 11.96 19.36 -3.24
CA ASP A 180 12.81 19.84 -4.34
C ASP A 180 13.13 18.74 -5.36
N PHE A 181 13.08 17.47 -4.97
CA PHE A 181 13.28 16.35 -5.90
C PHE A 181 12.18 16.28 -6.95
N CYS A 182 10.97 16.74 -6.62
CA CYS A 182 9.82 16.68 -7.51
C CYS A 182 10.03 17.43 -8.83
N ARG A 183 10.76 18.55 -8.79
CA ARG A 183 11.02 19.43 -9.94
C ARG A 183 12.22 19.01 -10.80
N LEU A 184 12.95 17.96 -10.40
CA LEU A 184 14.10 17.44 -11.16
C LEU A 184 13.68 16.64 -12.40
N PHE A 185 12.42 16.19 -12.43
CA PHE A 185 11.91 15.25 -13.44
C PHE A 185 10.83 15.89 -14.30
N THR A 186 10.83 15.54 -15.59
CA THR A 186 9.80 15.96 -16.55
C THR A 186 8.50 15.18 -16.34
N GLU A 187 7.40 15.64 -16.93
CA GLU A 187 6.13 14.92 -16.87
C GLU A 187 6.23 13.50 -17.44
N GLN A 188 6.93 13.32 -18.57
CA GLN A 188 7.14 12.00 -19.16
C GLN A 188 7.92 11.08 -18.21
N GLU A 189 8.95 11.59 -17.53
CA GLU A 189 9.73 10.80 -16.55
C GLU A 189 8.91 10.41 -15.32
N TRP A 190 7.93 11.23 -14.95
CA TRP A 190 6.95 10.85 -13.93
C TRP A 190 6.01 9.76 -14.43
N ILE A 191 5.51 9.86 -15.67
CA ILE A 191 4.69 8.80 -16.29
C ILE A 191 5.49 7.48 -16.37
N ASP A 192 6.77 7.55 -16.70
CA ASP A 192 7.64 6.37 -16.72
C ASP A 192 7.86 5.83 -15.30
N PHE A 193 8.07 6.68 -14.29
CA PHE A 193 8.17 6.25 -12.89
C PHE A 193 6.90 5.54 -12.40
N ASP A 194 5.74 6.07 -12.73
CA ASP A 194 4.42 5.48 -12.44
C ASP A 194 4.34 4.07 -13.03
N TYR A 195 4.66 3.92 -14.31
CA TYR A 195 4.66 2.65 -15.00
C TYR A 195 5.70 1.66 -14.44
N ALA A 196 6.86 2.14 -13.99
CA ALA A 196 7.84 1.30 -13.30
C ALA A 196 7.30 0.74 -11.98
N LEU A 197 6.46 1.51 -11.26
CA LEU A 197 5.76 1.02 -10.07
C LEU A 197 4.62 0.05 -10.46
N SER A 198 3.89 0.29 -11.54
CA SER A 198 2.89 -0.65 -12.05
C SER A 198 3.51 -2.00 -12.43
N LEU A 199 4.65 -2.00 -13.13
CA LEU A 199 5.41 -3.23 -13.46
C LEU A 199 5.79 -4.04 -12.21
N ARG A 200 6.15 -3.33 -11.13
CA ARG A 200 6.46 -3.95 -9.83
C ARG A 200 5.28 -4.74 -9.29
N PHE A 201 4.12 -4.11 -9.13
CA PHE A 201 2.91 -4.78 -8.63
C PHE A 201 2.42 -5.87 -9.59
N TYR A 202 2.52 -5.61 -10.90
CA TYR A 202 2.14 -6.55 -11.95
C TYR A 202 2.93 -7.85 -11.89
N GLY A 203 4.26 -7.74 -11.74
CA GLY A 203 5.20 -8.86 -11.63
C GLY A 203 5.26 -9.52 -10.25
N ASN A 204 4.79 -8.85 -9.19
CA ASN A 204 4.77 -9.41 -7.83
C ASN A 204 3.51 -10.24 -7.55
N ARG A 205 2.30 -9.64 -7.59
CA ARG A 205 1.06 -10.33 -7.18
C ARG A 205 -0.02 -10.42 -8.25
N SER A 206 0.24 -9.83 -9.41
CA SER A 206 -0.76 -9.80 -10.47
C SER A 206 -0.53 -10.82 -11.57
N PHE A 207 -1.19 -10.61 -12.70
CA PHE A 207 -1.19 -11.52 -13.85
C PHE A 207 0.18 -11.66 -14.52
N GLY A 208 1.14 -10.77 -14.21
CA GLY A 208 2.54 -10.93 -14.59
C GLY A 208 3.27 -12.01 -13.80
N ASN A 209 2.80 -12.32 -12.58
CA ASN A 209 3.37 -13.36 -11.76
C ASN A 209 2.68 -14.72 -12.01
N PRO A 210 3.43 -15.81 -12.30
CA PRO A 210 2.84 -17.14 -12.51
C PRO A 210 1.98 -17.66 -11.35
N THR A 211 2.29 -17.26 -10.11
CA THR A 211 1.56 -17.64 -8.90
C THR A 211 0.71 -16.51 -8.31
N GLY A 212 0.69 -15.32 -8.92
CA GLY A 212 0.00 -14.13 -8.38
C GLY A 212 -1.48 -14.36 -8.04
N ARG A 213 -2.19 -15.15 -8.87
CA ARG A 213 -3.62 -15.48 -8.64
C ARG A 213 -3.88 -16.36 -7.42
N VAL A 214 -2.86 -17.04 -6.89
CA VAL A 214 -2.99 -17.94 -5.75
C VAL A 214 -2.55 -17.26 -4.46
N HIS A 215 -1.72 -16.21 -4.51
CA HIS A 215 -1.17 -15.57 -3.32
C HIS A 215 -2.27 -15.15 -2.34
N ASP A 216 -3.27 -14.41 -2.80
CA ASP A 216 -4.27 -13.79 -1.93
C ASP A 216 -5.68 -14.41 -2.10
N ILE A 217 -5.72 -15.67 -2.57
CA ILE A 217 -6.99 -16.40 -2.74
C ILE A 217 -7.67 -16.72 -1.41
N GLY A 218 -6.93 -16.79 -0.29
CA GLY A 218 -7.48 -17.02 1.03
C GLY A 218 -8.50 -15.95 1.44
N TYR A 219 -8.22 -14.67 1.15
CA TYR A 219 -9.16 -13.59 1.39
C TYR A 219 -10.43 -13.73 0.52
N VAL A 220 -10.29 -14.19 -0.73
CA VAL A 220 -11.45 -14.46 -1.61
C VAL A 220 -12.29 -15.62 -1.06
N GLN A 221 -11.68 -16.61 -0.42
CA GLN A 221 -12.40 -17.70 0.25
C GLN A 221 -13.18 -17.18 1.46
N GLU A 222 -12.58 -16.30 2.28
CA GLU A 222 -13.29 -15.64 3.39
C GLU A 222 -14.44 -14.75 2.91
N LEU A 223 -14.24 -13.95 1.86
CA LEU A 223 -15.29 -13.15 1.26
C LEU A 223 -16.46 -14.03 0.80
N LEU A 224 -16.17 -15.13 0.10
CA LEU A 224 -17.18 -16.10 -0.33
C LEU A 224 -17.91 -16.72 0.87
N ALA A 225 -17.19 -17.08 1.92
CA ALA A 225 -17.73 -17.65 3.15
C ALA A 225 -18.72 -16.69 3.82
N ARG A 226 -18.39 -15.39 3.91
CA ARG A 226 -19.29 -14.35 4.46
C ARG A 226 -20.53 -14.14 3.58
N LEU A 227 -20.37 -14.12 2.25
CA LEU A 227 -21.47 -13.98 1.30
C LEU A 227 -22.42 -15.19 1.31
N GLN A 228 -21.88 -16.39 1.54
CA GLN A 228 -22.66 -17.63 1.62
C GLN A 228 -23.17 -17.95 3.03
N ASN A 229 -22.77 -17.14 4.02
CA ASN A 229 -23.06 -17.36 5.43
C ASN A 229 -22.62 -18.77 5.89
N GLN A 230 -21.37 -19.14 5.58
CA GLN A 230 -20.75 -20.43 5.93
C GLN A 230 -19.37 -20.24 6.57
N TYR A 231 -19.03 -21.09 7.54
CA TYR A 231 -17.70 -21.10 8.16
C TYR A 231 -16.70 -21.91 7.33
N ILE A 232 -15.40 -21.62 7.49
CA ILE A 232 -14.33 -22.37 6.84
C ILE A 232 -13.70 -23.36 7.83
N TYR A 233 -14.03 -24.63 7.68
CA TYR A 233 -13.60 -25.69 8.61
C TYR A 233 -12.19 -26.23 8.35
N VAL A 234 -11.63 -25.99 7.18
CA VAL A 234 -10.31 -26.49 6.77
C VAL A 234 -9.50 -25.35 6.21
N GLY A 235 -8.36 -25.05 6.86
CA GLY A 235 -7.40 -24.08 6.35
C GLY A 235 -6.68 -24.61 5.11
N ASN A 236 -6.58 -23.77 4.09
CA ASN A 236 -5.75 -24.00 2.92
C ASN A 236 -5.07 -22.67 2.55
N ILE A 237 -3.83 -22.74 2.07
CA ILE A 237 -3.03 -21.56 1.70
C ILE A 237 -2.88 -20.62 2.91
N SER A 238 -3.56 -19.47 2.92
CA SER A 238 -3.46 -18.44 3.96
C SER A 238 -4.65 -18.38 4.91
N VAL A 239 -5.66 -19.23 4.71
CA VAL A 239 -6.84 -19.34 5.59
C VAL A 239 -6.45 -19.95 6.93
N ASN A 240 -6.93 -19.37 8.02
CA ASN A 240 -6.77 -19.88 9.37
C ASN A 240 -8.09 -20.44 9.90
N SER A 241 -8.32 -21.74 9.73
CA SER A 241 -9.58 -22.37 10.14
C SER A 241 -9.88 -22.30 11.64
N THR A 242 -8.89 -22.01 12.50
CA THR A 242 -9.15 -21.77 13.93
C THR A 242 -9.87 -20.43 14.14
N LEU A 243 -9.53 -19.41 13.35
CA LEU A 243 -10.20 -18.12 13.35
C LEU A 243 -11.52 -18.18 12.56
N ASP A 244 -11.50 -18.83 11.40
CA ASP A 244 -12.59 -18.77 10.40
C ASP A 244 -13.73 -19.77 10.65
N ASN A 245 -13.58 -20.63 11.65
CA ASN A 245 -14.62 -21.52 12.18
C ASN A 245 -15.08 -21.11 13.59
N ASN A 246 -14.96 -19.83 13.94
CA ASN A 246 -15.34 -19.35 15.24
C ASN A 246 -16.19 -18.06 15.12
N PRO A 247 -17.44 -18.06 15.61
CA PRO A 247 -18.34 -16.90 15.53
C PRO A 247 -17.80 -15.65 16.23
N THR A 248 -16.86 -15.80 17.16
CA THR A 248 -16.25 -14.68 17.89
C THR A 248 -15.24 -13.93 17.02
N THR A 249 -14.51 -14.64 16.18
CA THR A 249 -13.40 -14.10 15.37
C THR A 249 -13.76 -13.96 13.90
N PHE A 250 -14.75 -14.72 13.41
CA PHE A 250 -15.24 -14.66 12.04
C PHE A 250 -16.78 -14.65 12.02
N PRO A 251 -17.43 -13.58 12.52
CA PRO A 251 -18.89 -13.51 12.57
C PRO A 251 -19.49 -13.47 11.16
N LEU A 252 -20.50 -14.30 10.91
CA LEU A 252 -21.24 -14.34 9.64
C LEU A 252 -22.52 -13.48 9.73
N GLY A 253 -23.05 -13.08 8.57
CA GLY A 253 -24.32 -12.35 8.48
C GLY A 253 -24.27 -10.90 9.01
N GLN A 254 -23.08 -10.30 9.15
CA GLN A 254 -22.98 -8.89 9.49
C GLN A 254 -23.40 -8.02 8.30
N PRO A 255 -24.01 -6.85 8.53
CA PRO A 255 -24.29 -5.89 7.46
C PRO A 255 -23.00 -5.21 6.96
N PHE A 256 -21.93 -5.23 7.75
CA PHE A 256 -20.69 -4.50 7.48
C PHE A 256 -19.46 -5.29 7.93
N TYR A 257 -18.47 -5.37 7.05
CA TYR A 257 -17.15 -5.93 7.30
C TYR A 257 -16.08 -4.93 6.87
N LEU A 258 -15.05 -4.77 7.71
CA LEU A 258 -13.91 -3.92 7.45
C LEU A 258 -12.62 -4.66 7.77
N ASP A 259 -11.85 -4.96 6.72
CA ASP A 259 -10.54 -5.58 6.81
C ASP A 259 -9.47 -4.57 6.37
N MET A 260 -8.36 -4.53 7.09
CA MET A 260 -7.24 -3.63 6.82
C MET A 260 -6.01 -4.44 6.42
N THR A 261 -5.34 -4.06 5.33
CA THR A 261 -4.22 -4.80 4.74
C THR A 261 -3.21 -3.86 4.05
N HIS A 262 -2.36 -4.41 3.20
CA HIS A 262 -1.33 -3.73 2.40
C HIS A 262 -1.73 -3.63 0.92
N ASP A 263 -1.07 -2.73 0.20
CA ASP A 263 -1.31 -2.48 -1.23
C ASP A 263 -1.14 -3.74 -2.08
N ASN A 264 -0.06 -4.48 -1.86
CA ASN A 264 0.24 -5.69 -2.61
C ASN A 264 -0.87 -6.73 -2.44
N ILE A 265 -1.40 -6.94 -1.24
CA ILE A 265 -2.48 -7.90 -0.96
C ILE A 265 -3.75 -7.52 -1.74
N MET A 266 -4.10 -6.24 -1.79
CA MET A 266 -5.24 -5.79 -2.59
C MET A 266 -5.07 -6.13 -4.08
N VAL A 267 -3.88 -5.92 -4.65
CA VAL A 267 -3.57 -6.30 -6.04
C VAL A 267 -3.71 -7.80 -6.24
N GLY A 268 -3.25 -8.60 -5.29
CA GLY A 268 -3.41 -10.05 -5.34
C GLY A 268 -4.87 -10.50 -5.25
N VAL A 269 -5.70 -9.87 -4.41
CA VAL A 269 -7.14 -10.14 -4.32
C VAL A 269 -7.82 -9.84 -5.66
N LEU A 270 -7.54 -8.70 -6.29
CA LEU A 270 -8.07 -8.37 -7.63
C LEU A 270 -7.67 -9.42 -8.68
N SER A 271 -6.46 -9.95 -8.55
CA SER A 271 -5.91 -10.96 -9.46
C SER A 271 -6.54 -12.34 -9.22
N ALA A 272 -6.75 -12.71 -7.95
CA ALA A 272 -7.43 -13.94 -7.54
C ALA A 272 -8.92 -13.95 -7.95
N LEU A 273 -9.59 -12.78 -7.92
CA LEU A 273 -10.94 -12.59 -8.47
C LEU A 273 -11.00 -12.76 -10.00
N GLY A 274 -9.85 -12.80 -10.69
CA GLY A 274 -9.78 -13.06 -12.12
C GLY A 274 -10.30 -11.90 -12.99
N LEU A 275 -10.20 -10.67 -12.50
CA LEU A 275 -10.65 -9.48 -13.22
C LEU A 275 -9.79 -9.23 -14.46
N ASN A 276 -10.30 -9.63 -15.63
CA ASN A 276 -9.58 -9.56 -16.92
C ASN A 276 -9.11 -8.15 -17.31
N TYR A 277 -9.73 -7.10 -16.78
CA TYR A 277 -9.31 -5.72 -16.98
C TYR A 277 -7.84 -5.53 -16.59
N PHE A 278 -7.41 -6.15 -15.50
CA PHE A 278 -6.04 -6.12 -15.00
C PHE A 278 -5.16 -7.20 -15.65
N LYS A 279 -5.54 -7.83 -16.75
CA LYS A 279 -4.67 -8.86 -17.34
C LYS A 279 -3.55 -8.26 -18.21
N GLY A 280 -3.70 -7.00 -18.64
CA GLY A 280 -2.85 -6.39 -19.66
C GLY A 280 -2.95 -7.11 -21.01
N SER A 281 -1.93 -6.93 -21.85
CA SER A 281 -1.84 -7.63 -23.14
C SER A 281 -1.68 -9.17 -22.99
N PRO A 282 -1.88 -9.97 -24.06
CA PRO A 282 -1.63 -11.42 -24.03
C PRO A 282 -0.21 -11.81 -23.61
N THR A 283 0.77 -10.90 -23.80
CA THR A 283 2.17 -11.06 -23.39
C THR A 283 2.51 -10.35 -22.07
N GLY A 284 1.49 -9.80 -21.39
CA GLY A 284 1.64 -8.97 -20.20
C GLY A 284 2.08 -7.54 -20.50
N LEU A 285 2.49 -6.82 -19.45
CA LEU A 285 2.98 -5.44 -19.57
C LEU A 285 4.37 -5.39 -20.22
N PRO A 286 4.60 -4.59 -21.27
CA PRO A 286 5.91 -4.46 -21.89
C PRO A 286 6.90 -3.75 -20.95
N TYR A 287 8.05 -4.37 -20.69
CA TYR A 287 9.06 -3.83 -19.77
C TYR A 287 10.41 -3.51 -20.42
N ASN A 288 10.75 -4.15 -21.55
CA ASN A 288 11.98 -3.86 -22.30
C ASN A 288 11.74 -2.73 -23.33
N ILE A 289 11.35 -1.57 -22.82
CA ILE A 289 11.07 -0.33 -23.59
C ILE A 289 11.69 0.86 -22.86
N THR A 290 11.71 2.04 -23.49
CA THR A 290 12.36 3.25 -22.93
C THR A 290 11.38 4.26 -22.34
N HIS A 291 10.09 4.14 -22.64
CA HIS A 291 9.00 4.96 -22.10
C HIS A 291 7.78 4.08 -21.87
N ALA A 292 6.91 4.48 -20.96
CA ALA A 292 5.62 3.85 -20.77
C ALA A 292 4.80 3.82 -22.08
N PRO A 293 3.99 2.77 -22.33
CA PRO A 293 3.11 2.71 -23.49
C PRO A 293 2.08 3.86 -23.48
N ASN A 294 1.52 4.20 -24.65
CA ASN A 294 0.46 5.20 -24.78
C ASN A 294 -0.78 4.60 -25.47
N PRO A 295 -1.97 4.57 -24.84
CA PRO A 295 -2.19 4.95 -23.44
C PRO A 295 -1.40 4.05 -22.48
N PRO A 296 -0.98 4.55 -21.30
CA PRO A 296 -0.43 3.67 -20.29
C PRO A 296 -1.46 2.59 -19.99
N GLU A 297 -1.05 1.32 -20.06
CA GLU A 297 -1.89 0.24 -19.54
C GLU A 297 -1.96 0.45 -18.03
N ASN A 298 -3.04 1.09 -17.58
CA ASN A 298 -3.21 1.47 -16.18
C ASN A 298 -3.29 0.22 -15.32
N PHE A 299 -2.37 0.14 -14.37
CA PHE A 299 -2.27 -0.89 -13.34
C PHE A 299 -1.98 -0.26 -11.99
#